data_AF-A0A6N2BNU1-F1
#
_entry.id   AF-A0A6N2BNU1-F1
#
_cell.length_a   1.000
_cell.length_b   1.000
_cell.length_c   1.000
_cell.angle_alpha   90.00
_cell.angle_beta   90.00
_cell.angle_gamma   90.00
#
_symmetry.space_group_name_H-M   'P 1'
#
loop_
_entity.id
_entity.type
_entity.pdbx_description
1 polymer ?
#
loop_
_entity_poly.entity_id
_entity_poly.type
_entity_poly.pdbx_seq_one_letter_code
_entity_poly.pdbx_strand_id
1 'polypeptide(L)'
;MSHASSPKIQKYDAFLSFRGVDIRKTFVSHLYNALVQRGINVFKDDERLETGKSISDELLKAIEESKFAIVIFSESYASSKWCLNELAHIIKCRKELDLTLIPIFFDVNPSDVSHQTQSFAESFSKYEEQYKDDMEKIQRWRDAFAVSGEIKGHHLQNYQDEADCIKKVVDELMTSLHIKSDDEDDDDASDRGIDSKSTILIEGGKMSFSRIKKTGKKCFMIAARGLDIEWSNTPDYWEWLPHSDSRFGEVAKLKWVCWLDIRGKIETQRLSKRTKYVAYLVFKLEDKFHGLESVKAVVRFVDYMSVKEAEQQASVVHFSGRGAKETLPVKRGDGWMELKMGDFFNDAGEDGDVDARLMETERLEAKGGLIVQGMEFRPE
;
A
#
# COMPACT_ATOMS: atom_id res chain seq x y z
N MET A 1 -12.68 -8.95 40.59
CA MET A 1 -13.38 -8.33 39.44
C MET A 1 -12.34 -8.08 38.38
N SER A 2 -12.26 -8.97 37.39
CA SER A 2 -11.38 -8.81 36.23
C SER A 2 -11.99 -7.76 35.33
N HIS A 3 -11.35 -6.59 35.23
CA HIS A 3 -11.69 -5.63 34.19
C HIS A 3 -11.32 -6.25 32.85
N ALA A 4 -12.34 -6.72 32.12
CA ALA A 4 -12.19 -7.03 30.71
C ALA A 4 -11.79 -5.73 30.01
N SER A 5 -10.57 -5.68 29.47
CA SER A 5 -10.15 -4.60 28.60
C SER A 5 -11.08 -4.60 27.39
N SER A 6 -11.75 -3.47 27.16
CA SER A 6 -12.50 -3.29 25.93
C SER A 6 -11.55 -3.46 24.74
N PRO A 7 -11.99 -4.05 23.61
CA PRO A 7 -11.15 -4.20 22.43
C PRO A 7 -10.70 -2.80 21.99
N LYS A 8 -9.38 -2.61 21.97
CA LYS A 8 -8.76 -1.35 21.63
C LYS A 8 -9.02 -1.10 20.15
N ILE A 9 -9.81 -0.08 19.83
CA ILE A 9 -10.08 0.28 18.43
C ILE A 9 -8.81 0.93 17.90
N GLN A 10 -7.94 0.13 17.31
CA GLN A 10 -6.76 0.62 16.62
C GLN A 10 -7.21 1.18 15.27
N LYS A 11 -7.32 2.50 15.18
CA LYS A 11 -7.77 3.19 13.97
C LYS A 11 -6.62 3.48 13.02
N TYR A 12 -5.43 3.75 13.54
CA TYR A 12 -4.25 4.11 12.77
C TYR A 12 -3.11 3.13 13.04
N ASP A 13 -2.30 2.87 12.03
CA ASP A 13 -1.06 2.14 12.21
C ASP A 13 -0.02 3.03 12.86
N ALA A 14 0.12 4.28 12.38
CA ALA A 14 1.08 5.22 12.93
C ALA A 14 0.53 6.65 13.08
N PHE A 15 1.01 7.35 14.09
CA PHE A 15 0.88 8.79 14.26
C PHE A 15 2.18 9.47 13.82
N LEU A 16 2.12 10.56 13.06
CA LEU A 16 3.29 11.28 12.57
C LEU A 16 3.35 12.71 13.17
N SER A 17 4.28 12.92 14.11
CA SER A 17 4.56 14.21 14.76
C SER A 17 5.83 14.84 14.19
N PHE A 18 5.74 16.12 13.82
CA PHE A 18 6.88 16.86 13.26
C PHE A 18 6.68 18.36 13.42
N ARG A 19 7.78 19.11 13.28
CA ARG A 19 7.76 20.58 13.26
C ARG A 19 8.71 21.12 12.21
N GLY A 20 8.30 22.21 11.57
CA GLY A 20 9.11 22.96 10.62
C GLY A 20 8.41 23.09 9.27
N VAL A 21 8.34 24.31 8.76
CA VAL A 21 7.76 24.58 7.44
C VAL A 21 8.62 23.97 6.33
N ASP A 22 9.94 23.96 6.53
CA ASP A 22 10.91 23.52 5.53
C ASP A 22 10.88 22.00 5.34
N ILE A 23 10.83 21.22 6.42
CA ILE A 23 10.76 19.76 6.33
C ILE A 23 9.38 19.23 5.92
N ARG A 24 8.32 20.04 6.08
CA ARG A 24 6.93 19.63 5.79
C ARG A 24 6.71 19.27 4.33
N LYS A 25 7.30 20.05 3.41
CA LYS A 25 7.14 19.89 1.96
C LYS A 25 8.24 19.03 1.32
N THR A 26 9.25 18.65 2.10
CA THR A 26 10.36 17.80 1.66
C THR A 26 10.23 16.46 2.38
N PHE A 27 11.11 16.16 3.33
CA PHE A 27 11.24 14.89 4.03
C PHE A 27 9.91 14.33 4.55
N VAL A 28 9.12 15.14 5.27
CA VAL A 28 7.86 14.69 5.89
C VAL A 28 6.84 14.30 4.82
N SER A 29 6.77 15.05 3.71
CA SER A 29 5.86 14.73 2.61
C SER A 29 6.24 13.41 1.94
N HIS A 30 7.54 13.17 1.74
CA HIS A 30 8.04 11.93 1.16
C HIS A 30 7.88 10.74 2.11
N LEU A 31 8.14 10.91 3.41
CA LEU A 31 7.93 9.88 4.41
C LEU A 31 6.45 9.51 4.50
N TYR A 32 5.55 10.49 4.63
CA TYR A 32 4.11 10.26 4.67
C TYR A 32 3.64 9.52 3.41
N ASN A 33 4.05 9.98 2.22
CA ASN A 33 3.70 9.32 0.97
C ASN A 33 4.24 7.89 0.91
N ALA A 34 5.47 7.64 1.36
CA ALA A 34 6.06 6.31 1.36
C ALA A 34 5.35 5.34 2.32
N LEU A 35 4.94 5.83 3.50
CA LEU A 35 4.13 5.06 4.46
C LEU A 35 2.77 4.69 3.86
N VAL A 36 2.07 5.68 3.29
CA VAL A 36 0.76 5.47 2.63
C VAL A 36 0.88 4.56 1.41
N GLN A 37 1.93 4.71 0.59
CA GLN A 37 2.21 3.83 -0.56
C GLN A 37 2.46 2.38 -0.15
N ARG A 38 2.88 2.13 1.09
CA ARG A 38 3.04 0.79 1.66
C ARG A 38 1.82 0.31 2.44
N GLY A 39 0.72 1.06 2.39
CA GLY A 39 -0.55 0.70 3.02
C GLY A 39 -0.60 0.96 4.53
N ILE A 40 0.37 1.67 5.08
CA ILE A 40 0.37 2.05 6.50
C ILE A 40 -0.61 3.20 6.67
N ASN A 41 -1.66 3.00 7.47
CA ASN A 41 -2.63 4.05 7.77
C ASN A 41 -2.04 5.05 8.77
N VAL A 42 -1.64 6.22 8.29
CA VAL A 42 -0.95 7.23 9.09
C VAL A 42 -1.87 8.41 9.41
N PHE A 43 -2.02 8.73 10.69
CA PHE A 43 -2.51 10.05 11.09
C PHE A 43 -1.36 11.06 10.99
N LYS A 44 -1.48 12.03 10.09
CA LYS A 44 -0.50 13.10 9.92
C LYS A 44 -0.94 14.36 10.66
N ASP A 45 -0.15 14.80 11.63
CA ASP A 45 -0.36 16.07 12.29
C ASP A 45 0.00 17.24 11.34
N ASP A 46 -0.96 17.66 10.51
CA ASP A 46 -0.79 18.83 9.65
C ASP A 46 -1.23 20.09 10.42
N GLU A 47 -0.29 20.78 11.07
CA GLU A 47 -0.53 22.00 11.87
C GLU A 47 -1.22 23.17 11.08
N ARG A 48 -1.58 22.98 9.81
CA ARG A 48 -2.37 23.96 9.03
C ARG A 48 -3.76 24.19 9.60
N LEU A 49 -4.26 23.29 10.45
CA LEU A 49 -5.66 23.32 10.88
C LEU A 49 -5.94 24.16 12.13
N GLU A 50 -4.96 24.54 12.97
CA GLU A 50 -5.30 25.22 14.23
C GLU A 50 -4.42 26.42 14.56
N THR A 51 -4.86 27.59 14.10
CA THR A 51 -4.49 28.87 14.69
C THR A 51 -5.16 28.98 16.07
N GLY A 52 -4.45 28.57 17.13
CA GLY A 52 -4.67 29.08 18.49
C GLY A 52 -5.64 28.35 19.43
N LYS A 53 -5.92 27.06 19.24
CA LYS A 53 -6.63 26.25 20.25
C LYS A 53 -5.70 25.29 20.99
N SER A 54 -6.09 24.89 22.21
CA SER A 54 -5.48 23.77 22.93
C SER A 54 -5.50 22.52 22.06
N ILE A 55 -4.61 21.55 22.32
CA ILE A 55 -4.65 20.25 21.64
C ILE A 55 -6.08 19.74 21.59
N SER A 56 -6.58 19.50 20.38
CA SER A 56 -7.92 18.95 20.20
C SER A 56 -7.97 17.54 20.77
N ASP A 57 -9.07 17.20 21.45
CA ASP A 57 -9.29 15.84 21.97
C ASP A 57 -9.16 14.79 20.85
N GLU A 58 -9.43 15.18 19.61
CA GLU A 58 -9.26 14.35 18.41
C GLU A 58 -7.80 13.97 18.17
N LEU A 59 -6.85 14.85 18.44
CA LEU A 59 -5.42 14.56 18.26
C LEU A 59 -4.90 13.61 19.34
N LEU A 60 -5.23 13.84 20.61
CA LEU A 60 -4.85 12.93 21.70
C LEU A 60 -5.43 11.54 21.44
N LYS A 61 -6.68 11.48 20.97
CA LYS A 61 -7.33 10.24 20.58
C LYS A 61 -6.63 9.56 19.40
N ALA A 62 -6.20 10.31 18.39
CA ALA A 62 -5.43 9.75 17.27
C ALA A 62 -4.10 9.12 17.74
N ILE A 63 -3.42 9.72 18.71
CA ILE A 63 -2.23 9.14 19.35
C ILE A 63 -2.59 7.83 20.08
N GLU A 64 -3.65 7.84 20.89
CA GLU A 64 -4.10 6.66 21.66
C GLU A 64 -4.58 5.49 20.76
N GLU A 65 -5.17 5.81 19.60
CA GLU A 65 -5.66 4.86 18.59
C GLU A 65 -4.57 4.44 17.58
N SER A 66 -3.32 4.89 17.77
CA SER A 66 -2.17 4.53 16.94
C SER A 66 -1.29 3.47 17.60
N LYS A 67 -0.75 2.54 16.80
CA LYS A 67 0.21 1.54 17.28
C LYS A 67 1.64 2.07 17.36
N PHE A 68 2.01 2.88 16.38
CA PHE A 68 3.32 3.55 16.34
C PHE A 68 3.15 5.07 16.46
N ALA A 69 4.13 5.75 17.05
CA ALA A 69 4.30 7.19 16.88
C ALA A 69 5.67 7.45 16.27
N ILE A 70 5.69 8.09 15.11
CA ILE A 70 6.89 8.53 14.41
C ILE A 70 7.09 10.00 14.79
N VAL A 71 8.16 10.30 15.51
CA VAL A 71 8.48 11.67 15.94
C VAL A 71 9.73 12.15 15.23
N ILE A 72 9.59 13.22 14.45
CA ILE A 72 10.70 13.83 13.70
C ILE A 72 11.24 15.00 14.51
N PHE A 73 12.33 14.75 15.24
CA PHE A 73 13.08 15.80 15.93
C PHE A 73 13.88 16.58 14.89
N SER A 74 13.49 17.84 14.69
CA SER A 74 14.25 18.85 13.97
C SER A 74 14.70 19.94 14.92
N GLU A 75 15.61 20.81 14.51
CA GLU A 75 16.07 21.94 15.34
C GLU A 75 14.92 22.80 15.87
N SER A 76 13.82 22.91 15.11
CA SER A 76 12.66 23.72 15.47
C SER A 76 11.61 22.99 16.31
N TYR A 77 11.77 21.70 16.61
CA TYR A 77 10.73 20.89 17.25
C TYR A 77 10.29 21.43 18.61
N ALA A 78 11.24 21.78 19.49
CA ALA A 78 10.90 22.33 20.81
C ALA A 78 10.29 23.74 20.76
N SER A 79 10.36 24.45 19.63
CA SER A 79 9.73 25.77 19.50
C SER A 79 8.20 25.73 19.49
N SER A 80 7.60 24.54 19.32
CA SER A 80 6.15 24.35 19.30
C SER A 80 5.66 23.71 20.60
N LYS A 81 4.91 24.47 21.39
CA LYS A 81 4.20 23.94 22.58
C LYS A 81 3.29 22.75 22.25
N TRP A 82 2.78 22.72 21.02
CA TRP A 82 1.95 21.63 20.52
C TRP A 82 2.76 20.35 20.45
N CYS A 83 3.87 20.35 19.70
CA CYS A 83 4.78 19.21 19.60
C CYS A 83 5.31 18.75 20.97
N LEU A 84 5.59 19.68 21.89
CA LEU A 84 6.01 19.32 23.26
C LEU A 84 4.93 18.55 24.04
N ASN A 85 3.67 18.97 23.91
CA ASN A 85 2.57 18.29 24.56
C ASN A 85 2.23 16.95 23.87
N GLU A 86 2.30 16.87 22.54
CA GLU A 86 2.18 15.61 21.80
C GLU A 86 3.21 14.60 22.28
N LEU A 87 4.48 15.00 22.35
CA LEU A 87 5.55 14.11 22.78
C LEU A 87 5.33 13.61 24.20
N ALA A 88 4.93 14.48 25.13
CA ALA A 88 4.59 14.09 26.49
C ALA A 88 3.43 13.06 26.51
N HIS A 89 2.42 13.23 25.66
CA HIS A 89 1.29 12.29 25.57
C HIS A 89 1.70 10.96 24.90
N ILE A 90 2.55 11.00 23.88
CA ILE A 90 3.13 9.81 23.24
C ILE A 90 3.91 8.99 24.26
N ILE A 91 4.74 9.62 25.09
CA ILE A 91 5.51 8.94 26.14
C ILE A 91 4.58 8.34 27.21
N LYS A 92 3.46 9.00 27.53
CA LYS A 92 2.42 8.44 28.39
C LYS A 92 1.79 7.19 27.74
N CYS A 93 1.34 7.30 26.48
CA CYS A 93 0.74 6.20 25.73
C CYS A 93 1.70 5.01 25.54
N ARG A 94 3.01 5.27 25.41
CA ARG A 94 4.00 4.19 25.38
C ARG A 94 4.00 3.37 26.67
N LYS A 95 3.85 4.02 27.83
CA LYS A 95 3.84 3.34 29.14
C LYS A 95 2.51 2.62 29.40
N GLU A 96 1.39 3.23 29.00
CA GLU A 96 0.05 2.77 29.38
C GLU A 96 -0.65 1.93 28.29
N LEU A 97 -0.28 2.13 27.02
CA LEU A 97 -1.02 1.68 25.84
C LEU A 97 -0.16 0.86 24.86
N ASP A 98 1.04 0.42 25.22
CA ASP A 98 1.96 -0.36 24.35
C ASP A 98 2.27 0.35 23.00
N LEU A 99 2.17 1.68 22.96
CA LEU A 99 2.49 2.45 21.77
C LEU A 99 4.01 2.44 21.55
N THR A 100 4.43 2.14 20.33
CA THR A 100 5.86 2.10 19.97
C THR A 100 6.31 3.44 19.39
N LEU A 101 7.23 4.12 20.06
CA LEU A 101 7.83 5.36 19.59
C LEU A 101 9.04 5.07 18.67
N ILE A 102 9.02 5.63 17.47
CA ILE A 102 10.11 5.61 16.48
C ILE A 102 10.63 7.04 16.30
N PRO A 103 11.75 7.41 16.94
CA PRO A 103 12.34 8.73 16.77
C PRO A 103 13.14 8.81 15.46
N ILE A 104 12.95 9.90 14.72
CA ILE A 104 13.78 10.30 13.58
C ILE A 104 14.49 11.60 13.96
N PHE A 105 15.80 11.59 13.93
CA PHE A 105 16.65 12.74 14.25
C PHE A 105 17.08 13.39 12.93
N PHE A 106 16.35 14.45 12.55
CA PHE A 106 16.52 15.20 11.31
C PHE A 106 17.48 16.38 11.57
N ASP A 107 18.73 16.21 11.15
CA ASP A 107 19.84 17.17 11.35
C ASP A 107 20.06 17.61 12.81
N VAL A 108 19.74 16.73 13.77
CA VAL A 108 20.00 16.91 15.20
C VAL A 108 20.62 15.64 15.79
N ASN A 109 21.46 15.77 16.82
CA ASN A 109 21.99 14.59 17.49
C ASN A 109 20.99 14.06 18.53
N PRO A 110 20.87 12.73 18.71
CA PRO A 110 20.06 12.15 19.78
C PRO A 110 20.45 12.65 21.18
N SER A 111 21.75 12.90 21.41
CA SER A 111 22.24 13.46 22.68
C SER A 111 21.75 14.89 22.92
N ASP A 112 21.58 15.68 21.86
CA ASP A 112 21.05 17.03 21.98
C ASP A 112 19.56 17.01 22.35
N VAL A 113 18.82 16.02 21.82
CA VAL A 113 17.43 15.76 22.23
C VAL A 113 17.36 15.30 23.69
N SER A 114 18.17 14.31 24.09
CA SER A 114 18.11 13.71 25.43
C SER A 114 18.55 14.65 26.55
N HIS A 115 19.48 15.57 26.29
CA HIS A 115 19.96 16.56 27.26
C HIS A 115 19.40 17.96 27.03
N GLN A 116 18.56 18.14 26.00
CA GLN A 116 17.98 19.41 25.57
C GLN A 116 19.04 20.52 25.40
N THR A 117 20.10 20.24 24.64
CA THR A 117 21.16 21.20 24.29
C THR A 117 20.90 21.88 22.94
N GLN A 118 21.77 22.81 22.52
CA GLN A 118 21.62 23.59 21.27
C GLN A 118 20.28 24.36 21.21
N SER A 119 19.58 24.33 20.07
CA SER A 119 18.30 25.01 19.84
C SER A 119 17.20 24.60 20.83
N PHE A 120 17.28 23.39 21.40
CA PHE A 120 16.36 22.94 22.43
C PHE A 120 16.56 23.71 23.74
N ALA A 121 17.80 23.98 24.15
CA ALA A 121 18.12 24.72 25.38
C ALA A 121 17.49 26.12 25.36
N GLU A 122 17.60 26.81 24.23
CA GLU A 122 16.99 28.13 24.05
C GLU A 122 15.46 28.08 24.14
N SER A 123 14.85 27.07 23.53
CA SER A 123 13.40 26.88 23.55
C SER A 123 12.90 26.61 24.98
N PHE A 124 13.56 25.72 25.72
CA PHE A 124 13.19 25.41 27.11
C PHE A 124 13.43 26.60 28.05
N SER A 125 14.52 27.36 27.88
CA SER A 125 14.77 28.56 28.69
C SER A 125 13.65 29.59 28.54
N LYS A 126 13.14 29.79 27.30
CA LYS A 126 12.00 30.67 27.03
C LYS A 126 10.73 30.21 27.74
N TYR A 127 10.46 28.90 27.78
CA TYR A 127 9.29 28.38 28.48
C TYR A 127 9.42 28.43 29.99
N GLU A 128 10.60 28.20 30.55
CA GLU A 128 10.86 28.35 31.98
C GLU A 128 10.62 29.80 32.44
N GLU A 129 10.99 30.78 31.61
CA GLU A 129 10.68 32.18 31.90
C GLU A 129 9.18 32.50 31.76
N GLN A 130 8.51 31.94 30.74
CA GLN A 130 7.10 32.19 30.47
C GLN A 130 6.14 31.47 31.43
N TYR A 131 6.54 30.31 31.98
CA TYR A 131 5.70 29.40 32.77
C TYR A 131 6.31 29.12 34.15
N LYS A 132 6.84 30.16 34.81
CA LYS A 132 7.45 30.06 36.15
C LYS A 132 6.54 29.41 37.20
N ASP A 133 5.22 29.56 37.04
CA ASP A 133 4.21 29.01 37.95
C ASP A 133 3.78 27.57 37.60
N ASP A 134 4.24 27.02 36.46
CA ASP A 134 3.89 25.69 35.94
C ASP A 134 5.16 24.92 35.53
N MET A 135 6.12 24.86 36.45
CA MET A 135 7.39 24.16 36.23
C MET A 135 7.21 22.64 36.07
N GLU A 136 6.14 22.07 36.62
CA GLU A 136 5.81 20.64 36.47
C GLU A 136 5.55 20.29 35.00
N LYS A 137 4.83 21.16 34.27
CA LYS A 137 4.62 20.99 32.83
C LYS A 137 5.92 21.04 32.03
N ILE A 138 6.82 21.97 32.38
CA ILE A 138 8.13 22.05 31.73
C ILE A 138 8.95 20.79 32.01
N GLN A 139 8.95 20.31 33.25
CA GLN A 139 9.62 19.08 33.62
C GLN A 139 9.08 17.88 32.84
N ARG A 140 7.75 17.77 32.68
CA ARG A 140 7.12 16.72 31.86
C ARG A 140 7.62 16.74 30.42
N TRP A 141 7.83 17.91 29.83
CA TRP A 141 8.39 18.03 28.49
C TRP A 141 9.87 17.63 28.45
N ARG A 142 10.66 18.03 29.45
CA ARG A 142 12.08 17.63 29.57
C ARG A 142 12.22 16.12 29.70
N ASP A 143 11.42 15.50 30.56
CA ASP A 143 11.43 14.05 30.77
C ASP A 143 11.05 13.31 29.49
N ALA A 144 10.08 13.83 28.73
CA ALA A 144 9.69 13.24 27.45
C ALA A 144 10.85 13.27 26.44
N PHE A 145 11.56 14.40 26.33
CA PHE A 145 12.77 14.53 25.49
C PHE A 145 13.90 13.59 25.94
N ALA A 146 14.17 13.53 27.24
CA ALA A 146 15.19 12.66 27.81
C ALA A 146 14.94 11.19 27.41
N VAL A 147 13.71 10.70 27.62
CA VAL A 147 13.31 9.35 27.24
C VAL A 147 13.39 9.16 25.72
N SER A 148 12.93 10.13 24.92
CA SER A 148 12.94 10.00 23.46
C SER A 148 14.34 9.94 22.85
N GLY A 149 15.30 10.71 23.39
CA GLY A 149 16.66 10.71 22.88
C GLY A 149 17.46 9.45 23.24
N GLU A 150 17.05 8.70 24.26
CA GLU A 150 17.64 7.40 24.63
C GLU A 150 17.09 6.23 23.80
N ILE A 151 15.92 6.40 23.15
CA ILE A 151 15.33 5.37 22.31
C ILE A 151 16.13 5.26 21.01
N LYS A 152 16.44 4.02 20.62
CA LYS A 152 17.05 3.74 19.33
C LYS A 152 16.13 4.24 18.21
N GLY A 153 16.65 5.11 17.36
CA GLY A 153 15.92 5.69 16.25
C GLY A 153 16.77 5.87 15.00
N HIS A 154 16.22 6.61 14.04
CA HIS A 154 16.84 6.87 12.75
C HIS A 154 17.56 8.22 12.79
N HIS A 155 18.90 8.19 12.78
CA HIS A 155 19.70 9.41 12.66
C HIS A 155 19.98 9.69 11.19
N LEU A 156 19.50 10.82 10.66
CA LEU A 156 19.54 11.10 9.22
C LEU A 156 20.96 11.05 8.65
N GLN A 157 21.95 11.51 9.40
CA GLN A 157 23.36 11.51 9.01
C GLN A 157 23.97 10.11 8.88
N ASN A 158 23.32 9.07 9.41
CA ASN A 158 23.78 7.68 9.29
C ASN A 158 23.33 7.03 7.98
N TYR A 159 22.52 7.73 7.17
CA TYR A 159 22.01 7.26 5.90
C TYR A 159 22.71 7.94 4.73
N GLN A 160 22.64 7.31 3.56
CA GLN A 160 23.20 7.89 2.34
C GLN A 160 22.46 9.17 1.93
N ASP A 161 21.14 9.17 2.07
CA ASP A 161 20.25 10.29 1.77
C ASP A 161 18.91 10.15 2.53
N GLU A 162 18.05 11.16 2.41
CA GLU A 162 16.70 11.16 2.98
C GLU A 162 15.86 9.97 2.54
N ALA A 163 15.99 9.52 1.28
CA ALA A 163 15.19 8.45 0.73
C ALA A 163 15.55 7.08 1.33
N ASP A 164 16.84 6.82 1.58
CA ASP A 164 17.30 5.62 2.29
C ASP A 164 16.80 5.58 3.74
N CYS A 165 16.85 6.72 4.44
CA CYS A 165 16.26 6.85 5.78
C CYS A 165 14.76 6.52 5.77
N ILE A 166 14.00 7.13 4.85
CA ILE A 166 12.56 6.88 4.69
C ILE A 166 12.27 5.41 4.42
N LYS A 167 13.00 4.80 3.49
CA LYS A 167 12.84 3.38 3.15
C LYS A 167 13.02 2.49 4.39
N LYS A 168 14.03 2.77 5.22
CA LYS A 168 14.34 1.99 6.42
C LYS A 168 13.26 2.13 7.49
N VAL A 169 12.79 3.35 7.74
CA VAL A 169 11.65 3.59 8.66
C VAL A 169 10.42 2.81 8.21
N VAL A 170 10.11 2.87 6.92
CA VAL A 170 8.93 2.21 6.34
C VAL A 170 9.05 0.68 6.42
N ASP A 171 10.21 0.11 6.09
CA ASP A 171 10.43 -1.34 6.16
C ASP A 171 10.38 -1.85 7.62
N GLU A 172 10.85 -1.07 8.60
CA GLU A 172 10.75 -1.37 10.05
C GLU A 172 9.30 -1.43 10.53
N LEU A 173 8.49 -0.43 10.16
CA LEU A 173 7.06 -0.39 10.46
C LEU A 173 6.31 -1.56 9.83
N MET A 174 6.58 -1.85 8.56
CA MET A 174 5.98 -2.99 7.86
C MET A 174 6.28 -4.30 8.58
N THR A 175 7.55 -4.54 8.92
CA THR A 175 7.95 -5.77 9.64
C THR A 175 7.22 -5.90 10.98
N SER A 176 7.12 -4.80 11.73
CA SER A 176 6.48 -4.75 13.04
C SER A 176 4.94 -4.87 12.99
N LEU A 177 4.33 -4.57 11.85
CA LEU A 177 2.90 -4.80 11.60
C LEU A 177 2.59 -6.26 11.29
N HIS A 178 3.44 -6.97 10.53
CA HIS A 178 3.21 -8.36 10.10
C HIS A 178 3.47 -9.42 11.17
N ILE A 179 4.23 -9.12 12.23
CA ILE A 179 4.57 -10.10 13.30
C ILE A 179 3.38 -10.39 14.23
N LYS A 180 2.32 -9.57 14.24
CA LYS A 180 1.20 -9.69 15.20
C LYS A 180 -0.12 -10.25 14.61
N SER A 181 -0.18 -10.69 13.35
CA SER A 181 -1.42 -11.18 12.71
C SER A 181 -1.60 -12.70 12.72
N ASP A 182 -0.77 -13.45 13.44
CA ASP A 182 -0.69 -14.93 13.33
C ASP A 182 -1.25 -15.71 14.54
N ASP A 183 -2.04 -15.09 15.43
CA ASP A 183 -2.71 -15.80 16.53
C ASP A 183 -4.25 -15.73 16.42
N GLU A 184 -4.87 -16.93 16.45
CA GLU A 184 -6.29 -17.33 16.63
C GLU A 184 -7.17 -17.63 15.38
N ASP A 185 -7.35 -18.95 15.20
CA ASP A 185 -8.56 -19.75 14.84
C ASP A 185 -9.00 -20.05 13.38
N ASP A 186 -8.66 -21.29 12.99
CA ASP A 186 -9.50 -22.49 12.70
C ASP A 186 -10.28 -22.71 11.37
N ASP A 187 -9.87 -23.82 10.74
CA ASP A 187 -10.53 -24.87 9.95
C ASP A 187 -11.39 -24.69 8.66
N ASP A 188 -10.97 -25.52 7.69
CA ASP A 188 -11.64 -26.22 6.57
C ASP A 188 -12.12 -25.47 5.30
N ALA A 189 -11.33 -25.60 4.21
CA ALA A 189 -11.68 -26.38 3.01
C ALA A 189 -11.01 -25.89 1.70
N SER A 190 -10.47 -26.87 0.95
CA SER A 190 -10.00 -26.83 -0.45
C SER A 190 -8.65 -26.14 -0.73
N ASP A 191 -7.63 -26.91 -0.40
CA ASP A 191 -6.22 -26.78 -0.74
C ASP A 191 -5.94 -26.73 -2.26
N ARG A 192 -6.07 -25.52 -2.83
CA ARG A 192 -5.32 -25.02 -4.01
C ARG A 192 -4.61 -23.69 -3.68
N GLY A 193 -4.26 -23.50 -2.41
CA GLY A 193 -3.74 -22.24 -1.90
C GLY A 193 -2.46 -21.81 -2.61
N ILE A 194 -2.56 -20.79 -3.46
CA ILE A 194 -1.43 -19.92 -3.74
C ILE A 194 -1.01 -19.34 -2.40
N ASP A 195 0.27 -19.45 -2.08
CA ASP A 195 0.80 -18.89 -0.85
C ASP A 195 0.77 -17.36 -0.94
N SER A 196 -0.33 -16.75 -0.48
CA SER A 196 -0.47 -15.29 -0.44
C SER A 196 0.63 -14.65 0.42
N LYS A 197 1.23 -15.40 1.36
CA LYS A 197 2.36 -14.98 2.19
C LYS A 197 3.73 -15.02 1.48
N SER A 198 3.87 -15.64 0.30
CA SER A 198 5.11 -15.63 -0.49
C SER A 198 4.95 -15.04 -1.90
N THR A 199 3.86 -14.32 -2.14
CA THR A 199 3.71 -13.50 -3.35
C THR A 199 4.60 -12.27 -3.22
N ILE A 200 5.59 -12.15 -4.09
CA ILE A 200 6.51 -11.01 -4.12
C ILE A 200 6.19 -10.11 -5.32
N LEU A 201 6.33 -8.80 -5.13
CA LEU A 201 6.26 -7.85 -6.22
C LEU A 201 7.63 -7.71 -6.88
N ILE A 202 7.66 -7.77 -8.20
CA ILE A 202 8.84 -7.62 -9.04
C ILE A 202 8.61 -6.48 -10.06
N GLU A 203 9.66 -6.09 -10.76
CA GLU A 203 9.61 -5.03 -11.80
C GLU A 203 9.02 -3.70 -11.30
N GLY A 204 9.41 -3.29 -10.10
CA GLY A 204 8.91 -2.05 -9.49
C GLY A 204 7.41 -2.09 -9.19
N GLY A 205 6.85 -3.29 -8.92
CA GLY A 205 5.44 -3.45 -8.59
C GLY A 205 4.52 -3.67 -9.80
N LYS A 206 5.08 -3.76 -11.01
CA LYS A 206 4.31 -4.03 -12.24
C LYS A 206 3.97 -5.49 -12.45
N MET A 207 4.56 -6.39 -11.67
CA MET A 207 4.26 -7.81 -11.74
C MET A 207 4.40 -8.44 -10.35
N SER A 208 3.56 -9.43 -10.05
CA SER A 208 3.71 -10.28 -8.87
C SER A 208 4.13 -11.67 -9.28
N PHE A 209 4.98 -12.29 -8.48
CA PHE A 209 5.42 -13.67 -8.62
C PHE A 209 5.07 -14.46 -7.36
N SER A 210 4.51 -15.64 -7.54
CA SER A 210 4.29 -16.61 -6.47
C SER A 210 4.57 -18.02 -6.97
N ARG A 211 4.64 -18.97 -6.03
CA ARG A 211 4.87 -20.38 -6.32
C ARG A 211 3.77 -21.23 -5.70
N ILE A 212 3.19 -22.15 -6.47
CA ILE A 212 2.19 -23.08 -5.93
C ILE A 212 2.88 -24.05 -4.98
N LYS A 213 2.43 -24.14 -3.73
CA LYS A 213 3.08 -24.94 -2.67
C LYS A 213 3.29 -26.40 -3.07
N LYS A 214 2.26 -27.04 -3.64
CA LYS A 214 2.27 -28.46 -4.02
C LYS A 214 3.21 -28.78 -5.18
N THR A 215 3.16 -27.99 -6.24
CA THR A 215 3.81 -28.33 -7.52
C THR A 215 5.11 -27.59 -7.73
N GLY A 216 5.39 -26.54 -6.94
CA GLY A 216 6.51 -25.65 -7.17
C GLY A 216 6.39 -24.82 -8.46
N LYS A 217 5.26 -24.89 -9.15
CA LYS A 217 5.05 -24.19 -10.42
C LYS A 217 4.87 -22.69 -10.18
N LYS A 218 5.39 -21.90 -11.10
CA LYS A 218 5.43 -20.45 -11.02
C LYS A 218 4.08 -19.88 -11.42
N CYS A 219 3.57 -18.92 -10.65
CA CYS A 219 2.39 -18.14 -10.98
C CYS A 219 2.80 -16.68 -11.08
N PHE A 220 2.38 -16.00 -12.15
CA PHE A 220 2.68 -14.60 -12.37
C PHE A 220 1.39 -13.81 -12.51
N MET A 221 1.43 -12.55 -12.13
CA MET A 221 0.35 -11.63 -12.43
C MET A 221 0.93 -10.30 -12.85
N ILE A 222 0.53 -9.81 -14.02
CA ILE A 222 0.90 -8.48 -14.50
C ILE A 222 -0.09 -7.50 -13.87
N ALA A 223 0.42 -6.50 -13.16
CA ALA A 223 -0.39 -5.43 -12.58
C ALA A 223 -1.06 -4.61 -13.68
N ALA A 224 -2.16 -3.92 -13.39
CA ALA A 224 -2.77 -2.99 -14.33
C ALA A 224 -1.77 -1.96 -14.90
N ARG A 225 -0.78 -1.52 -14.09
CA ARG A 225 0.32 -0.64 -14.52
C ARG A 225 1.39 -1.30 -15.41
N GLY A 226 1.41 -2.62 -15.48
CA GLY A 226 2.23 -3.41 -16.39
C GLY A 226 1.50 -3.88 -17.64
N LEU A 227 0.17 -3.67 -17.72
CA LEU A 227 -0.62 -3.96 -18.91
C LEU A 227 -0.47 -2.85 -19.93
N ASP A 228 -0.63 -3.21 -21.20
CA ASP A 228 -0.86 -2.28 -22.30
C ASP A 228 -2.38 -2.07 -22.40
N ILE A 229 -2.83 -0.87 -22.03
CA ILE A 229 -4.25 -0.51 -21.96
C ILE A 229 -4.48 0.67 -22.89
N GLU A 230 -5.39 0.51 -23.85
CA GLU A 230 -5.69 1.56 -24.81
C GLU A 230 -6.29 2.78 -24.10
N TRP A 231 -5.79 3.97 -24.46
CA TRP A 231 -6.12 5.26 -23.84
C TRP A 231 -5.80 5.42 -22.36
N SER A 232 -4.97 4.57 -21.76
CA SER A 232 -4.74 4.57 -20.31
C SER A 232 -4.03 5.83 -19.77
N ASN A 233 -3.44 6.62 -20.66
CA ASN A 233 -2.83 7.92 -20.37
C ASN A 233 -3.84 9.08 -20.46
N THR A 234 -5.10 8.81 -20.79
CA THR A 234 -6.17 9.81 -20.94
C THR A 234 -7.09 9.76 -19.71
N PRO A 235 -6.99 10.72 -18.78
CA PRO A 235 -7.70 10.70 -17.50
C PRO A 235 -9.23 10.73 -17.59
N ASP A 236 -9.77 11.10 -18.75
CA ASP A 236 -11.21 11.07 -19.03
C ASP A 236 -11.75 9.65 -19.17
N TYR A 237 -10.90 8.72 -19.61
CA TYR A 237 -11.30 7.34 -19.91
C TYR A 237 -10.88 6.36 -18.81
N TRP A 238 -9.72 6.60 -18.21
CA TRP A 238 -9.17 5.75 -17.16
C TRP A 238 -8.80 6.57 -15.92
N GLU A 239 -9.13 6.03 -14.77
CA GLU A 239 -8.72 6.50 -13.46
C GLU A 239 -7.76 5.50 -12.86
N TRP A 240 -6.63 5.99 -12.37
CA TRP A 240 -5.68 5.16 -11.64
C TRP A 240 -5.86 5.43 -10.17
N LEU A 241 -6.23 4.38 -9.42
CA LEU A 241 -6.64 4.51 -8.03
C LEU A 241 -5.95 3.46 -7.19
N PRO A 242 -5.55 3.79 -5.95
CA PRO A 242 -5.25 2.77 -4.96
C PRO A 242 -6.54 1.99 -4.67
N HIS A 243 -6.40 0.69 -4.40
CA HIS A 243 -7.51 -0.16 -4.02
C HIS A 243 -7.07 -1.04 -2.86
N SER A 244 -7.76 -0.98 -1.71
CA SER A 244 -7.36 -1.66 -0.46
C SER A 244 -7.11 -3.16 -0.64
N ASP A 245 -7.98 -3.81 -1.40
CA ASP A 245 -7.92 -5.25 -1.59
C ASP A 245 -6.92 -5.62 -2.70
N SER A 246 -6.27 -4.63 -3.33
CA SER A 246 -5.35 -4.89 -4.44
C SER A 246 -3.98 -5.33 -3.97
N ARG A 247 -3.40 -6.34 -4.62
CA ARG A 247 -1.98 -6.69 -4.42
C ARG A 247 -1.00 -5.71 -5.06
N PHE A 248 -1.48 -4.80 -5.90
CA PHE A 248 -0.69 -3.77 -6.58
C PHE A 248 -1.08 -2.37 -6.11
N GLY A 249 -0.12 -1.44 -6.13
CA GLY A 249 -0.32 -0.09 -5.60
C GLY A 249 -1.43 0.71 -6.29
N GLU A 250 -1.71 0.44 -7.56
CA GLU A 250 -2.81 1.04 -8.30
C GLU A 250 -3.53 0.01 -9.16
N VAL A 251 -4.83 0.22 -9.33
CA VAL A 251 -5.70 -0.49 -10.27
C VAL A 251 -6.18 0.49 -11.36
N ALA A 252 -6.58 -0.04 -12.51
CA ALA A 252 -7.14 0.78 -13.59
C ALA A 252 -8.66 0.72 -13.53
N LYS A 253 -9.30 1.82 -13.17
CA LYS A 253 -10.76 1.99 -13.24
C LYS A 253 -11.13 2.61 -14.58
N LEU A 254 -11.96 1.91 -15.34
CA LEU A 254 -12.56 2.40 -16.57
C LEU A 254 -13.72 3.34 -16.25
N LYS A 255 -13.55 4.63 -16.52
CA LYS A 255 -14.64 5.62 -16.42
C LYS A 255 -15.61 5.43 -17.58
N TRP A 256 -15.09 5.55 -18.79
CA TRP A 256 -15.87 5.40 -20.01
C TRP A 256 -14.98 5.23 -21.25
N VAL A 257 -15.28 4.30 -22.15
CA VAL A 257 -14.71 4.20 -23.51
C VAL A 257 -15.73 3.64 -24.50
N CYS A 258 -15.59 3.96 -25.79
CA CYS A 258 -16.27 3.23 -26.88
C CYS A 258 -15.43 2.09 -27.46
N TRP A 259 -14.11 2.11 -27.26
CA TRP A 259 -13.14 1.11 -27.71
C TRP A 259 -12.36 0.59 -26.51
N LEU A 260 -12.45 -0.71 -26.23
CA LEU A 260 -11.70 -1.36 -25.15
C LEU A 260 -10.67 -2.34 -25.72
N ASP A 261 -9.40 -2.19 -25.34
CA ASP A 261 -8.32 -3.14 -25.63
C ASP A 261 -7.35 -3.14 -24.44
N ILE A 262 -7.15 -4.31 -23.84
CA ILE A 262 -6.30 -4.53 -22.66
C ILE A 262 -5.43 -5.75 -22.96
N ARG A 263 -4.11 -5.60 -22.86
CA ARG A 263 -3.14 -6.66 -23.19
C ARG A 263 -2.15 -6.86 -22.07
N GLY A 264 -1.90 -8.13 -21.76
CA GLY A 264 -0.86 -8.58 -20.85
C GLY A 264 0.12 -9.47 -21.59
N LYS A 265 1.40 -9.10 -21.54
CA LYS A 265 2.46 -9.81 -22.26
C LYS A 265 3.46 -10.42 -21.27
N ILE A 266 3.80 -11.70 -21.44
CA ILE A 266 4.77 -12.40 -20.59
C ILE A 266 5.72 -13.29 -21.38
N GLU A 267 7.00 -13.23 -21.03
CA GLU A 267 8.05 -14.08 -21.61
C GLU A 267 7.90 -15.53 -21.14
N THR A 268 7.91 -16.48 -22.07
CA THR A 268 7.77 -17.93 -21.76
C THR A 268 8.91 -18.48 -20.91
N GLN A 269 10.10 -17.89 -21.00
CA GLN A 269 11.28 -18.23 -20.19
C GLN A 269 11.04 -18.04 -18.68
N ARG A 270 10.13 -17.12 -18.31
CA ARG A 270 9.79 -16.88 -16.90
C ARG A 270 8.91 -17.98 -16.34
N LEU A 271 8.10 -18.61 -17.18
CA LEU A 271 7.13 -19.63 -16.83
C LEU A 271 7.80 -20.98 -16.57
N SER A 272 7.11 -21.84 -15.81
CA SER A 272 7.54 -23.23 -15.65
C SER A 272 7.38 -24.01 -16.97
N LYS A 273 8.44 -24.71 -17.37
CA LYS A 273 8.44 -25.64 -18.51
C LYS A 273 7.47 -26.81 -18.31
N ARG A 274 7.03 -27.44 -19.40
CA ARG A 274 6.05 -28.55 -19.43
C ARG A 274 4.86 -28.29 -18.52
N THR A 275 4.21 -27.14 -18.72
CA THR A 275 3.11 -26.71 -17.84
C THR A 275 2.02 -26.05 -18.67
N LYS A 276 0.78 -26.46 -18.44
CA LYS A 276 -0.38 -25.75 -18.96
C LYS A 276 -0.66 -24.55 -18.09
N TYR A 277 -0.84 -23.39 -18.72
CA TYR A 277 -1.18 -22.14 -18.06
C TYR A 277 -2.54 -21.67 -18.53
N VAL A 278 -3.27 -21.05 -17.61
CA VAL A 278 -4.52 -20.34 -17.89
C VAL A 278 -4.31 -18.87 -17.58
N ALA A 279 -4.70 -17.99 -18.50
CA ALA A 279 -4.71 -16.55 -18.28
C ALA A 279 -6.07 -16.10 -17.75
N TYR A 280 -6.06 -15.28 -16.71
CA TYR A 280 -7.24 -14.70 -16.11
C TYR A 280 -7.13 -13.18 -16.05
N LEU A 281 -8.20 -12.48 -16.40
CA LEU A 281 -8.38 -11.10 -15.97
C LEU A 281 -8.86 -11.10 -14.52
N VAL A 282 -8.23 -10.32 -13.65
CA VAL A 282 -8.69 -10.15 -12.27
C VAL A 282 -9.17 -8.72 -12.06
N PHE A 283 -10.40 -8.57 -11.60
CA PHE A 283 -11.13 -7.31 -11.67
C PHE A 283 -12.28 -7.21 -10.64
N LYS A 284 -12.83 -6.00 -10.53
CA LYS A 284 -14.10 -5.70 -9.85
C LYS A 284 -14.99 -4.89 -10.80
N LEU A 285 -16.28 -4.83 -10.46
CA LEU A 285 -17.27 -4.01 -11.17
C LEU A 285 -17.90 -3.01 -10.20
N GLU A 286 -18.11 -1.79 -10.66
CA GLU A 286 -18.96 -0.81 -9.97
C GLU A 286 -20.44 -1.18 -10.12
N ASP A 287 -21.28 -0.74 -9.19
CA ASP A 287 -22.73 -1.00 -9.21
C ASP A 287 -23.42 -0.56 -10.51
N LYS A 288 -22.87 0.43 -11.21
CA LYS A 288 -23.40 1.01 -12.45
C LYS A 288 -22.57 0.67 -13.70
N PHE A 289 -21.85 -0.45 -13.70
CA PHE A 289 -21.11 -0.90 -14.88
C PHE A 289 -22.07 -1.12 -16.08
N HIS A 290 -21.57 -0.93 -17.30
CA HIS A 290 -22.37 -1.05 -18.53
C HIS A 290 -21.48 -1.33 -19.74
N GLY A 291 -22.05 -1.90 -20.81
CA GLY A 291 -21.38 -2.10 -22.11
C GLY A 291 -20.28 -3.16 -22.12
N LEU A 292 -20.24 -4.02 -21.08
CA LEU A 292 -19.22 -5.05 -20.86
C LEU A 292 -19.83 -6.45 -20.72
N GLU A 293 -21.10 -6.65 -21.07
CA GLU A 293 -21.81 -7.91 -20.86
C GLU A 293 -21.13 -9.08 -21.59
N SER A 294 -20.63 -8.82 -22.80
CA SER A 294 -19.89 -9.78 -23.61
C SER A 294 -18.70 -9.09 -24.25
N VAL A 295 -17.51 -9.65 -24.11
CA VAL A 295 -16.28 -9.16 -24.74
C VAL A 295 -15.49 -10.32 -25.35
N LYS A 296 -14.57 -10.03 -26.26
CA LYS A 296 -13.66 -11.03 -26.83
C LYS A 296 -12.40 -11.17 -25.98
N ALA A 297 -11.94 -12.41 -25.80
CA ALA A 297 -10.68 -12.73 -25.15
C ALA A 297 -9.88 -13.72 -25.98
N VAL A 298 -8.56 -13.57 -26.01
CA VAL A 298 -7.64 -14.49 -26.69
C VAL A 298 -6.32 -14.57 -25.94
N VAL A 299 -5.72 -15.76 -25.93
CA VAL A 299 -4.34 -15.98 -25.49
C VAL A 299 -3.59 -16.60 -26.64
N ARG A 300 -2.44 -16.04 -27.00
CA ARG A 300 -1.63 -16.52 -28.12
C ARG A 300 -0.14 -16.39 -27.82
N PHE A 301 0.65 -17.16 -28.56
CA PHE A 301 2.07 -16.87 -28.70
C PHE A 301 2.28 -15.82 -29.79
N VAL A 302 3.07 -14.80 -29.51
CA VAL A 302 3.27 -13.65 -30.40
C VAL A 302 3.92 -14.05 -31.72
N ASP A 303 4.82 -15.04 -31.68
CA ASP A 303 5.63 -15.45 -32.83
C ASP A 303 4.93 -16.45 -33.77
N TYR A 304 3.85 -17.09 -33.31
CA TYR A 304 3.15 -18.13 -34.09
C TYR A 304 1.78 -17.71 -34.63
N MET A 305 1.21 -16.61 -34.13
CA MET A 305 -0.12 -16.16 -34.52
C MET A 305 -0.16 -14.64 -34.66
N SER A 306 -0.57 -14.16 -35.84
CA SER A 306 -0.74 -12.73 -36.07
C SER A 306 -1.92 -12.15 -35.27
N VAL A 307 -1.92 -10.84 -35.05
CA VAL A 307 -3.02 -10.13 -34.37
C VAL A 307 -4.36 -10.38 -35.06
N LYS A 308 -4.39 -10.39 -36.40
CA LYS A 308 -5.60 -10.59 -37.19
C LYS A 308 -6.16 -12.00 -37.05
N GLU A 309 -5.31 -13.02 -37.01
CA GLU A 309 -5.73 -14.40 -36.76
C GLU A 309 -6.26 -14.56 -35.33
N ALA A 310 -5.60 -13.93 -34.37
CA ALA A 310 -6.02 -13.94 -32.97
C ALA A 310 -7.41 -13.33 -32.76
N GLU A 311 -7.71 -12.22 -33.45
CA GLU A 311 -9.03 -11.59 -33.43
C GLU A 311 -10.13 -12.50 -34.00
N GLN A 312 -9.82 -13.30 -35.02
CA GLN A 312 -10.75 -14.26 -35.60
C GLN A 312 -10.99 -15.47 -34.71
N GLN A 313 -10.01 -15.86 -33.89
CA GLN A 313 -10.08 -17.01 -32.99
C GLN A 313 -10.48 -16.63 -31.56
N ALA A 314 -10.71 -15.35 -31.28
CA ALA A 314 -11.05 -14.87 -29.95
C ALA A 314 -12.38 -15.45 -29.47
N SER A 315 -12.38 -15.93 -28.23
CA SER A 315 -13.56 -16.48 -27.57
C SER A 315 -14.37 -15.36 -26.94
N VAL A 316 -15.70 -15.51 -26.93
CA VAL A 316 -16.57 -14.57 -26.21
C VAL A 316 -16.64 -14.96 -24.74
N VAL A 317 -16.33 -14.01 -23.87
CA VAL A 317 -16.43 -14.12 -22.41
C VAL A 317 -17.38 -13.06 -21.88
N HIS A 318 -17.96 -13.30 -20.71
CA HIS A 318 -19.04 -12.47 -20.18
C HIS A 318 -18.71 -11.95 -18.79
N PHE A 319 -18.80 -10.64 -18.56
CA PHE A 319 -18.68 -10.08 -17.20
C PHE A 319 -19.94 -10.30 -16.36
N SER A 320 -21.09 -10.51 -17.01
CA SER A 320 -22.37 -10.79 -16.35
C SER A 320 -23.33 -11.52 -17.29
N GLY A 321 -24.43 -12.06 -16.76
CA GLY A 321 -25.53 -12.62 -17.56
C GLY A 321 -25.45 -14.12 -17.81
N ARG A 322 -25.99 -14.58 -18.95
CA ARG A 322 -26.22 -15.98 -19.29
C ARG A 322 -25.19 -16.52 -20.30
N GLY A 323 -23.93 -16.59 -19.87
CA GLY A 323 -22.88 -17.33 -20.56
C GLY A 323 -22.83 -18.80 -20.13
N ALA A 324 -22.02 -19.61 -20.82
CA ALA A 324 -21.61 -20.91 -20.26
C ALA A 324 -20.85 -20.68 -18.95
N LYS A 325 -20.92 -21.62 -18.01
CA LYS A 325 -20.32 -21.45 -16.67
C LYS A 325 -18.83 -21.12 -16.72
N GLU A 326 -18.11 -21.64 -17.71
CA GLU A 326 -16.68 -21.44 -17.93
C GLU A 326 -16.31 -20.08 -18.53
N THR A 327 -17.29 -19.35 -19.09
CA THR A 327 -17.10 -18.03 -19.69
C THR A 327 -17.57 -16.89 -18.79
N LEU A 328 -18.04 -17.21 -17.57
CA LEU A 328 -18.50 -16.29 -16.54
C LEU A 328 -17.42 -16.10 -15.47
N PRO A 329 -17.41 -14.94 -14.77
CA PRO A 329 -16.44 -14.68 -13.73
C PRO A 329 -16.72 -15.48 -12.47
N VAL A 330 -15.66 -15.77 -11.72
CA VAL A 330 -15.71 -16.45 -10.44
C VAL A 330 -15.20 -15.50 -9.36
N LYS A 331 -15.90 -15.44 -8.22
CA LYS A 331 -15.45 -14.68 -7.05
C LYS A 331 -14.31 -15.40 -6.34
N ARG A 332 -13.22 -14.69 -6.08
CA ARG A 332 -12.03 -15.14 -5.35
C ARG A 332 -12.21 -14.90 -3.85
N GLY A 333 -11.43 -15.61 -3.04
CA GLY A 333 -11.41 -15.44 -1.58
C GLY A 333 -10.86 -14.08 -1.13
N ASP A 334 -10.07 -13.41 -1.98
CA ASP A 334 -9.52 -12.06 -1.76
C ASP A 334 -10.53 -10.93 -2.11
N GLY A 335 -11.77 -11.28 -2.43
CA GLY A 335 -12.82 -10.32 -2.77
C GLY A 335 -12.81 -9.82 -4.21
N TRP A 336 -11.83 -10.21 -5.04
CA TRP A 336 -11.82 -9.92 -6.47
C TRP A 336 -12.65 -10.93 -7.27
N MET A 337 -12.93 -10.62 -8.52
CA MET A 337 -13.42 -11.59 -9.50
C MET A 337 -12.29 -11.97 -10.46
N GLU A 338 -12.31 -13.19 -10.97
CA GLU A 338 -11.47 -13.62 -12.08
C GLU A 338 -12.33 -14.08 -13.26
N LEU A 339 -11.88 -13.75 -14.48
CA LEU A 339 -12.47 -14.19 -15.74
C LEU A 339 -11.43 -14.91 -16.58
N LYS A 340 -11.68 -16.18 -16.92
CA LYS A 340 -10.79 -16.97 -17.78
C LYS A 340 -10.76 -16.36 -19.18
N MET A 341 -9.56 -16.05 -19.67
CA MET A 341 -9.35 -15.47 -21.00
C MET A 341 -8.93 -16.51 -22.05
N GLY A 342 -8.27 -17.59 -21.61
CA GLY A 342 -7.75 -18.64 -22.47
C GLY A 342 -6.66 -19.44 -21.78
N ASP A 343 -6.14 -20.46 -22.45
CA ASP A 343 -5.06 -21.29 -21.95
C ASP A 343 -4.04 -21.64 -23.04
N PHE A 344 -2.84 -22.01 -22.61
CA PHE A 344 -1.72 -22.38 -23.48
C PHE A 344 -0.80 -23.36 -22.76
N PHE A 345 0.03 -24.09 -23.52
CA PHE A 345 1.01 -25.01 -22.96
C PHE A 345 2.42 -24.47 -23.17
N ASN A 346 3.14 -24.20 -22.07
CA ASN A 346 4.54 -23.80 -22.11
C ASN A 346 5.42 -25.05 -22.06
N ASP A 347 5.97 -25.47 -23.20
CA ASP A 347 6.77 -26.70 -23.28
C ASP A 347 8.23 -26.46 -22.87
N ALA A 348 9.02 -25.84 -23.77
CA ALA A 348 10.44 -25.59 -23.56
C ALA A 348 10.74 -24.23 -22.91
N GLY A 349 9.80 -23.29 -22.92
CA GLY A 349 10.02 -21.91 -22.48
C GLY A 349 10.85 -21.09 -23.46
N GLU A 350 10.86 -21.48 -24.74
CA GLU A 350 11.61 -20.84 -25.83
C GLU A 350 10.68 -20.33 -26.94
N ASP A 351 9.37 -20.36 -26.68
CA ASP A 351 8.28 -20.04 -27.61
C ASP A 351 8.01 -18.53 -27.71
N GLY A 352 9.00 -17.70 -27.34
CA GLY A 352 8.91 -16.24 -27.32
C GLY A 352 7.98 -15.71 -26.23
N ASP A 353 7.13 -14.77 -26.60
CA ASP A 353 6.20 -14.10 -25.69
C ASP A 353 4.77 -14.63 -25.84
N VAL A 354 4.06 -14.69 -24.72
CA VAL A 354 2.61 -14.95 -24.68
C VAL A 354 1.87 -13.63 -24.45
N ASP A 355 0.85 -13.41 -25.27
CA ASP A 355 -0.04 -12.24 -25.25
C ASP A 355 -1.45 -12.70 -24.86
N ALA A 356 -1.94 -12.19 -23.74
CA ALA A 356 -3.33 -12.33 -23.32
C ALA A 356 -4.04 -11.00 -23.58
N ARG A 357 -5.10 -11.02 -24.40
CA ARG A 357 -5.80 -9.82 -24.85
C ARG A 357 -7.29 -9.93 -24.55
N LEU A 358 -7.83 -8.87 -23.94
CA LEU A 358 -9.25 -8.64 -23.75
C LEU A 358 -9.65 -7.46 -24.62
N MET A 359 -10.66 -7.61 -25.47
CA MET A 359 -11.04 -6.57 -26.41
C MET A 359 -12.55 -6.52 -26.64
N GLU A 360 -13.06 -5.29 -26.78
CA GLU A 360 -14.36 -5.01 -27.37
C GLU A 360 -14.26 -3.71 -28.18
N THR A 361 -14.00 -3.90 -29.47
CA THR A 361 -13.68 -2.83 -30.43
C THR A 361 -14.71 -2.74 -31.57
N GLU A 362 -15.63 -3.71 -31.65
CA GLU A 362 -16.64 -3.78 -32.72
C GLU A 362 -17.89 -3.01 -32.33
N ARG A 363 -18.34 -3.14 -31.07
CA ARG A 363 -19.50 -2.42 -30.56
C ARG A 363 -19.05 -1.09 -29.98
N LEU A 364 -19.28 0.01 -30.67
CA LEU A 364 -18.87 1.36 -30.24
C LEU A 364 -19.77 1.96 -29.13
N GLU A 365 -20.53 1.13 -28.44
CA GLU A 365 -21.33 1.53 -27.28
C GLU A 365 -20.42 1.91 -26.11
N ALA A 366 -20.92 2.83 -25.30
CA ALA A 366 -20.34 3.26 -24.05
C ALA A 366 -20.04 2.08 -23.11
N LYS A 367 -18.83 2.02 -22.56
CA LYS A 367 -18.41 0.99 -21.59
C LYS A 367 -17.78 1.65 -20.38
N GLY A 368 -18.17 1.24 -19.18
CA GLY A 368 -17.64 1.84 -17.95
C GLY A 368 -17.86 0.96 -16.73
N GLY A 369 -17.17 1.30 -15.64
CA GLY A 369 -17.31 0.65 -14.33
C GLY A 369 -16.46 -0.61 -14.13
N LEU A 370 -15.52 -0.91 -15.03
CA LEU A 370 -14.55 -1.99 -14.85
C LEU A 370 -13.36 -1.51 -14.01
N ILE A 371 -12.97 -2.28 -12.99
CA ILE A 371 -11.78 -2.00 -12.17
C ILE A 371 -10.82 -3.17 -12.33
N VAL A 372 -9.72 -2.96 -13.07
CA VAL A 372 -8.74 -4.00 -13.39
C VAL A 372 -7.61 -4.00 -12.37
N GLN A 373 -7.42 -5.13 -11.69
CA GLN A 373 -6.24 -5.37 -10.87
C GLN A 373 -5.04 -5.78 -11.74
N GLY A 374 -5.26 -6.69 -12.69
CA GLY A 374 -4.21 -7.25 -13.52
C GLY A 374 -4.62 -8.49 -14.31
N MET A 375 -3.64 -9.10 -14.97
CA MET A 375 -3.79 -10.39 -15.65
C MET A 375 -2.91 -11.46 -15.01
N GLU A 376 -3.51 -12.54 -14.53
CA GLU A 376 -2.84 -13.65 -13.83
C GLU A 376 -2.61 -14.83 -14.78
N PHE A 377 -1.36 -15.29 -14.88
CA PHE A 377 -0.92 -16.48 -15.60
C PHE A 377 -0.68 -17.59 -14.57
N ARG A 378 -1.70 -18.44 -14.41
CA ARG A 378 -1.75 -19.46 -13.36
C ARG A 378 -1.56 -20.86 -13.96
N PRO A 379 -0.65 -21.68 -13.44
CA PRO A 379 -0.49 -23.05 -13.90
C PRO A 379 -1.67 -23.92 -13.46
N GLU A 380 -2.11 -24.82 -14.35
CA GLU A 380 -3.21 -25.77 -14.13
C GLU A 380 -2.74 -27.10 -13.53
#